data_AF-R7U0B0-F1
#
_entry.id   AF-R7U0B0-F1
#
_cell.length_a   1.000
_cell.length_b   1.000
_cell.length_c   1.000
_cell.angle_alpha   90.00
_cell.angle_beta   90.00
_cell.angle_gamma   90.00
#
_symmetry.space_group_name_H-M   'P 1'
#
loop_
_entity.id
_entity.type
_entity.pdbx_description
1 polymer ?
#
loop_
_entity_poly.entity_id
_entity_poly.type
_entity_poly.pdbx_seq_one_letter_code
_entity_poly.pdbx_strand_id
1 'polypeptide(L)'
;MSDNTPSDHCPLCHEVVDVFAVGQCDHPVCFKCSTRMRALCDQLYCAICRANLPKVLFTEKRCQFNSTKTNSFMVYRKLNIFFENRALQDRFFKLLEHRCKLCPPSDVKPFRTFSALQNHMRREHNENFCELCLDNVKIFSSERKTYDRKKLAEHRRQGDEDDKSHKGHPLCQFCDLRFFDNDALVLHLRKQHYFCHFCEADGVTNEFFDEYNYLREHFRDEHYLCEEGECADTEFTNAFRSDIDLRAHRASEHSKNMKKAAAKQARRIDIDFSYSGRPSEYPSRGGGRGRGRGSNERQERVITAEDYEEVQQDRKSLRQQRQQERSGDGYAFN
;
A
#
# COMPACT_ATOMS: atom_id res chain seq x y z
N MET A 1 41.15 16.68 -13.29
CA MET A 1 41.33 15.31 -13.83
C MET A 1 40.71 14.37 -12.82
N SER A 2 39.43 14.03 -13.01
CA SER A 2 38.71 13.09 -12.16
C SER A 2 38.92 11.70 -12.74
N ASP A 3 39.65 10.86 -12.02
CA ASP A 3 39.82 9.44 -12.32
C ASP A 3 38.43 8.78 -12.42
N ASN A 4 38.05 8.43 -13.64
CA ASN A 4 36.82 7.71 -13.94
C ASN A 4 37.11 6.20 -13.87
N THR A 5 37.43 5.70 -12.67
CA THR A 5 37.40 4.26 -12.42
C THR A 5 35.92 3.86 -12.35
N PRO A 6 35.42 2.98 -13.23
CA PRO A 6 34.03 2.53 -13.13
C PRO A 6 33.87 1.83 -11.78
N SER A 7 33.05 2.38 -10.89
CA SER A 7 32.89 1.88 -9.52
C SER A 7 32.57 0.39 -9.53
N ASP A 8 33.38 -0.46 -8.91
CA ASP A 8 33.13 -1.91 -8.79
C ASP A 8 31.96 -2.25 -7.86
N HIS A 9 31.01 -1.32 -7.69
CA HIS A 9 29.82 -1.49 -6.88
C HIS A 9 28.62 -1.84 -7.75
N CYS A 10 27.73 -2.68 -7.20
CA CYS A 10 26.49 -3.06 -7.85
C CYS A 10 25.51 -1.87 -7.81
N PRO A 11 24.91 -1.46 -8.92
CA PRO A 11 23.94 -0.36 -8.94
C PRO A 11 22.63 -0.67 -8.19
N LEU A 12 22.40 -1.93 -7.79
CA LEU A 12 21.18 -2.35 -7.10
C LEU A 12 21.38 -2.50 -5.59
N CYS A 13 22.41 -3.21 -5.17
CA CYS A 13 22.67 -3.47 -3.76
C CYS A 13 23.81 -2.61 -3.17
N HIS A 14 24.51 -1.83 -3.99
CA HIS A 14 25.65 -1.00 -3.60
C HIS A 14 26.84 -1.75 -2.97
N GLU A 15 26.77 -3.09 -2.90
CA GLU A 15 27.89 -3.96 -2.51
C GLU A 15 28.96 -4.02 -3.62
N VAL A 16 30.21 -4.25 -3.23
CA VAL A 16 31.31 -4.54 -4.16
C VAL A 16 30.99 -5.81 -4.94
N VAL A 17 31.19 -5.76 -6.26
CA VAL A 17 30.92 -6.84 -7.20
C VAL A 17 32.16 -7.69 -7.35
N ASP A 18 32.07 -8.92 -6.88
CA ASP A 18 33.10 -9.95 -7.06
C ASP A 18 32.80 -10.88 -8.26
N VAL A 19 31.52 -11.03 -8.61
CA VAL A 19 31.07 -11.73 -9.81
C VAL A 19 30.06 -10.87 -10.54
N PHE A 20 30.39 -10.55 -11.78
CA PHE A 20 29.58 -9.73 -12.68
C PHE A 20 28.57 -10.60 -13.41
N ALA A 21 27.35 -10.10 -13.51
CA ALA A 21 26.30 -10.60 -14.37
C ALA A 21 26.08 -9.58 -15.49
N VAL A 22 26.35 -10.01 -16.73
CA VAL A 22 26.28 -9.16 -17.92
C VAL A 22 25.36 -9.79 -18.96
N GLY A 23 24.42 -9.01 -19.48
CA GLY A 23 23.54 -9.38 -20.59
C GLY A 23 23.88 -8.61 -21.87
N GLN A 24 23.09 -8.77 -22.93
CA GLN A 24 23.31 -8.13 -24.23
C GLN A 24 23.36 -6.58 -24.20
N CYS A 25 22.84 -5.96 -23.14
CA CYS A 25 22.89 -4.52 -22.95
C CYS A 25 24.16 -4.03 -22.23
N ASP A 26 25.12 -4.92 -21.94
CA ASP A 26 26.43 -4.63 -21.31
C ASP A 26 26.42 -3.90 -19.95
N HIS A 27 25.25 -3.71 -19.35
CA HIS A 27 25.08 -3.18 -18.00
C HIS A 27 25.50 -4.22 -16.94
N PRO A 28 26.59 -3.97 -16.18
CA PRO A 28 27.06 -4.92 -15.17
C PRO A 28 26.27 -4.80 -13.87
N VAL A 29 25.80 -5.93 -13.36
CA VAL A 29 25.14 -6.06 -12.04
C VAL A 29 25.82 -7.21 -11.28
N CYS A 30 25.76 -7.25 -9.95
CA CYS A 30 26.28 -8.43 -9.24
C CYS A 30 25.45 -9.69 -9.54
N PHE A 31 26.10 -10.85 -9.51
CA PHE A 31 25.43 -12.13 -9.76
C PHE A 31 24.30 -12.42 -8.76
N LYS A 32 24.40 -11.97 -7.49
CA LYS A 32 23.36 -12.14 -6.47
C LYS A 32 22.05 -11.46 -6.90
N CYS A 33 22.13 -10.19 -7.31
CA CYS A 33 20.95 -9.44 -7.74
C CYS A 33 20.39 -9.96 -9.06
N SER A 34 21.25 -10.34 -10.01
CA SER A 34 20.79 -10.99 -11.25
C SER A 34 20.07 -12.32 -10.97
N THR A 35 20.61 -13.12 -10.03
CA THR A 35 20.00 -14.37 -9.59
C THR A 35 18.66 -14.12 -8.89
N ARG A 36 18.56 -13.11 -8.02
CA ARG A 36 17.31 -12.74 -7.34
C ARG A 36 16.22 -12.42 -8.36
N MET A 37 16.52 -11.56 -9.33
CA MET A 37 15.57 -11.17 -10.39
C MET A 37 15.07 -12.38 -11.18
N ARG A 38 15.98 -13.26 -11.62
CA ARG A 38 15.62 -14.42 -12.46
C ARG A 38 14.98 -15.57 -11.68
N ALA A 39 15.55 -15.92 -10.53
CA ALA A 39 15.18 -17.13 -9.80
C ALA A 39 14.01 -16.92 -8.83
N LEU A 40 13.88 -15.72 -8.25
CA LEU A 40 12.86 -15.44 -7.22
C LEU A 40 11.71 -14.57 -7.74
N CYS A 41 11.99 -13.66 -8.67
CA CYS A 41 10.99 -12.71 -9.19
C CYS A 41 10.48 -13.05 -10.60
N ASP A 42 11.05 -14.07 -11.25
CA ASP A 42 10.76 -14.46 -12.63
C ASP A 42 10.87 -13.30 -13.64
N GLN A 43 11.83 -12.39 -13.40
CA GLN A 43 12.07 -11.22 -14.23
C GLN A 43 13.34 -11.41 -15.06
N LEU A 44 13.20 -11.31 -16.39
CA LEU A 44 14.31 -11.47 -17.34
C LEU A 44 14.83 -10.14 -17.89
N TYR A 45 14.39 -8.98 -17.38
CA TYR A 45 14.85 -7.67 -17.86
C TYR A 45 16.11 -7.18 -17.13
N CYS A 46 16.84 -6.25 -17.77
CA CYS A 46 17.93 -5.52 -17.16
C CYS A 46 17.41 -4.50 -16.13
N ALA A 47 17.90 -4.54 -14.90
CA ALA A 47 17.44 -3.62 -13.85
C ALA A 47 17.83 -2.14 -14.10
N ILE A 48 18.76 -1.88 -15.03
CA ILE A 48 19.21 -0.51 -15.37
C ILE A 48 18.39 0.04 -16.55
N CYS A 49 18.41 -0.64 -17.69
CA CYS A 49 17.79 -0.13 -18.93
C CYS A 49 16.45 -0.80 -19.29
N ARG A 50 15.96 -1.75 -18.48
CA ARG A 50 14.72 -2.52 -18.73
C ARG A 50 14.68 -3.33 -20.03
N ALA A 51 15.80 -3.44 -20.75
CA ALA A 51 15.90 -4.31 -21.91
C ALA A 51 15.72 -5.79 -21.51
N ASN A 52 15.01 -6.56 -22.34
CA ASN A 52 14.88 -8.01 -22.13
C ASN A 52 16.24 -8.69 -22.28
N LEU A 53 16.62 -9.53 -21.32
CA LEU A 53 17.86 -10.28 -21.28
C LEU A 53 17.54 -11.78 -21.42
N PRO A 54 17.45 -12.32 -22.65
CA PRO A 54 17.20 -13.75 -22.82
C PRO A 54 18.37 -14.60 -22.32
N LYS A 55 19.59 -14.06 -22.26
CA LYS A 55 20.81 -14.72 -21.77
C LYS A 55 21.61 -13.77 -20.89
N VAL A 56 22.20 -14.30 -19.82
CA VAL A 56 23.12 -13.57 -18.95
C VAL A 56 24.37 -14.41 -18.69
N LEU A 57 25.53 -13.76 -18.71
CA LEU A 57 26.83 -14.34 -18.45
C LEU A 57 27.25 -13.97 -17.04
N PHE A 58 27.71 -14.95 -16.26
CA PHE A 58 28.36 -14.73 -14.98
C PHE A 58 29.87 -14.89 -15.16
N THR A 59 30.61 -13.83 -14.86
CA THR A 59 32.05 -13.72 -15.05
C THR A 59 32.72 -13.09 -13.83
N GLU A 60 33.99 -13.43 -13.60
CA GLU A 60 34.77 -12.84 -12.49
C GLU A 60 35.27 -11.42 -12.83
N LYS A 61 35.45 -11.15 -14.11
CA LYS A 61 35.88 -9.84 -14.62
C LYS A 61 34.76 -9.17 -15.39
N ARG A 62 34.77 -7.84 -15.41
CA ARG A 62 33.93 -7.07 -16.31
C ARG A 62 34.27 -7.40 -17.76
N CYS A 63 33.24 -7.73 -18.52
CA CYS A 63 33.36 -8.07 -19.93
C CYS A 63 32.15 -7.52 -20.69
N GLN A 64 32.31 -7.35 -22.00
CA GLN A 64 31.20 -7.10 -22.92
C GLN A 64 30.61 -8.43 -23.39
N PHE A 65 29.30 -8.50 -23.51
CA PHE A 65 28.56 -9.70 -23.87
C PHE A 65 28.98 -10.23 -25.25
N ASN A 66 29.09 -9.35 -26.24
CA ASN A 66 29.42 -9.73 -27.62
C ASN A 66 30.89 -10.17 -27.79
N SER A 67 31.80 -9.63 -26.98
CA SER A 67 33.23 -9.97 -27.06
C SER A 67 33.58 -11.24 -26.28
N THR A 68 32.67 -11.75 -25.45
CA THR A 68 32.92 -12.92 -24.60
C THR A 68 32.54 -14.21 -25.31
N LYS A 69 33.52 -15.10 -25.51
CA LYS A 69 33.28 -16.41 -26.12
C LYS A 69 32.54 -17.32 -25.13
N THR A 70 31.28 -17.61 -25.43
CA THR A 70 30.40 -18.40 -24.54
C THR A 70 30.43 -19.90 -24.82
N ASN A 71 31.17 -20.36 -25.84
CA ASN A 71 31.18 -21.77 -26.26
C ASN A 71 31.72 -22.73 -25.19
N SER A 72 32.61 -22.27 -24.31
CA SER A 72 33.15 -23.06 -23.20
C SER A 72 32.35 -22.93 -21.90
N PHE A 73 31.30 -22.09 -21.88
CA PHE A 73 30.59 -21.76 -20.64
C PHE A 73 29.59 -22.86 -20.28
N MET A 74 29.43 -23.09 -18.98
CA MET A 74 28.42 -24.00 -18.48
C MET A 74 27.06 -23.32 -18.49
N VAL A 75 26.01 -24.03 -18.92
CA VAL A 75 24.69 -23.41 -19.10
C VAL A 75 23.67 -23.98 -18.13
N TYR A 76 23.06 -23.12 -17.33
CA TYR A 76 21.85 -23.44 -16.60
C TYR A 76 20.62 -23.00 -17.40
N ARG A 77 20.11 -23.94 -18.20
CA ARG A 77 19.05 -23.71 -19.19
C ARG A 77 17.76 -23.14 -18.59
N LYS A 78 17.40 -23.55 -17.37
CA LYS A 78 16.14 -23.12 -16.74
C LYS A 78 16.03 -21.59 -16.57
N LEU A 79 17.15 -20.90 -16.33
CA LEU A 79 17.18 -19.44 -16.17
C LEU A 79 18.01 -18.73 -17.26
N ASN A 80 18.48 -19.48 -18.26
CA ASN A 80 19.38 -19.03 -19.33
C ASN A 80 20.63 -18.30 -18.81
N ILE A 81 21.25 -18.86 -17.77
CA ILE A 81 22.47 -18.33 -17.17
C ILE A 81 23.67 -19.14 -17.68
N PHE A 82 24.72 -18.44 -18.11
CA PHE A 82 25.97 -19.01 -18.57
C PHE A 82 27.07 -18.69 -17.56
N PHE A 83 27.80 -19.69 -17.11
CA PHE A 83 28.88 -19.54 -16.13
C PHE A 83 30.23 -19.72 -16.81
N GLU A 84 31.14 -18.77 -16.58
CA GLU A 84 32.53 -18.84 -17.05
C GLU A 84 33.25 -20.08 -16.53
N ASN A 85 33.12 -20.35 -15.22
CA ASN A 85 33.84 -21.42 -14.52
C ASN A 85 32.90 -22.25 -13.62
N ARG A 86 33.36 -23.45 -13.25
CA ARG A 86 32.62 -24.33 -12.32
C ARG A 86 32.39 -23.68 -10.96
N ALA A 87 33.38 -22.93 -10.46
CA ALA A 87 33.28 -22.23 -9.18
C ALA A 87 32.10 -21.24 -9.13
N LEU A 88 31.84 -20.52 -10.23
CA LEU A 88 30.70 -19.60 -10.32
C LEU A 88 29.36 -20.34 -10.30
N GLN A 89 29.30 -21.48 -10.97
CA GLN A 89 28.13 -22.35 -10.96
C GLN A 89 27.85 -22.87 -9.55
N ASP A 90 28.87 -23.34 -8.83
CA ASP A 90 28.69 -23.84 -7.45
C ASP A 90 28.28 -22.71 -6.50
N ARG A 91 28.84 -21.50 -6.66
CA ARG A 91 28.40 -20.30 -5.90
C ARG A 91 26.95 -19.94 -6.17
N PHE A 92 26.51 -20.02 -7.42
CA PHE A 92 25.11 -19.78 -7.80
C PHE A 92 24.17 -20.81 -7.16
N PHE A 93 24.50 -22.11 -7.23
CA PHE A 93 23.66 -23.13 -6.60
C PHE A 93 23.64 -22.99 -5.08
N LYS A 94 24.79 -22.68 -4.45
CA LYS A 94 24.86 -22.40 -3.01
C LYS A 94 23.93 -21.27 -2.56
N LEU A 95 23.71 -20.26 -3.42
CA LEU A 95 22.77 -19.17 -3.14
C LEU A 95 21.30 -19.63 -3.15
N LEU A 96 20.97 -20.67 -3.94
CA LEU A 96 19.63 -21.24 -4.04
C LEU A 96 19.35 -22.35 -3.02
N GLU A 97 20.36 -22.83 -2.29
CA GLU A 97 20.21 -23.89 -1.31
C GLU A 97 19.40 -23.45 -0.09
N HIS A 98 18.54 -24.35 0.40
CA HIS A 98 17.83 -24.18 1.65
C HIS A 98 18.68 -24.79 2.79
N ARG A 99 19.44 -23.97 3.50
CA ARG A 99 20.25 -24.39 4.66
C ARG A 99 19.75 -23.77 5.95
N CYS A 100 19.88 -24.53 7.03
CA CYS A 100 19.72 -24.00 8.38
C CYS A 100 20.90 -23.06 8.69
N LYS A 101 20.62 -21.94 9.36
CA LYS A 101 21.63 -20.98 9.81
C LYS A 101 22.19 -21.28 11.19
N LEU A 102 21.44 -22.05 11.99
CA LEU A 102 21.75 -22.34 13.39
C LEU A 102 22.52 -23.66 13.55
N CYS A 103 22.28 -24.63 12.67
CA CYS A 103 23.07 -25.85 12.63
C CYS A 103 24.43 -25.63 11.95
N PRO A 104 25.49 -26.27 12.45
CA PRO A 104 26.76 -26.37 11.73
C PRO A 104 26.56 -27.00 10.34
N PRO A 105 27.25 -26.50 9.28
CA PRO A 105 27.13 -27.05 7.93
C PRO A 105 27.50 -28.53 7.80
N SER A 106 28.25 -29.07 8.77
CA SER A 106 28.67 -30.47 8.85
C SER A 106 27.54 -31.40 9.26
N ASP A 107 26.61 -30.92 10.09
CA ASP A 107 25.60 -31.77 10.74
C ASP A 107 24.35 -31.89 9.89
N VAL A 108 24.02 -30.86 9.11
CA VAL A 108 22.79 -30.80 8.32
C VAL A 108 23.09 -30.46 6.87
N LYS A 109 22.77 -31.39 5.97
CA LYS A 109 22.82 -31.18 4.52
C LYS A 109 21.71 -30.20 4.08
N PRO A 110 21.88 -29.51 2.93
CA PRO A 110 20.82 -28.69 2.35
C PRO A 110 19.50 -29.44 2.21
N PHE A 111 18.41 -28.77 2.58
CA PHE A 111 17.07 -29.26 2.37
C PHE A 111 16.68 -29.12 0.90
N ARG A 112 15.93 -30.10 0.38
CA ARG A 112 15.44 -30.10 -1.01
C ARG A 112 14.36 -29.05 -1.25
N THR A 113 13.58 -28.73 -0.24
CA THR A 113 12.46 -27.79 -0.32
C THR A 113 12.50 -26.82 0.85
N PHE A 114 11.98 -25.62 0.65
CA PHE A 114 11.88 -24.62 1.71
C PHE A 114 10.97 -25.07 2.85
N SER A 115 9.89 -25.81 2.56
CA SER A 115 9.01 -26.37 3.59
C SER A 115 9.74 -27.36 4.52
N ALA A 116 10.68 -28.16 3.99
CA ALA A 116 11.50 -29.03 4.82
C ALA A 116 12.42 -28.24 5.77
N LEU A 117 13.00 -27.13 5.30
CA LEU A 117 13.76 -26.20 6.14
C LEU A 117 12.87 -25.57 7.22
N GLN A 118 11.66 -25.12 6.87
CA GLN A 118 10.71 -24.54 7.84
C GLN A 118 10.32 -25.53 8.94
N ASN A 119 10.06 -26.79 8.57
CA ASN A 119 9.76 -27.84 9.54
C ASN A 119 10.95 -28.15 10.45
N HIS A 120 12.17 -28.16 9.91
CA HIS A 120 13.39 -28.33 10.70
C HIS A 120 13.59 -27.17 11.68
N MET A 121 13.48 -25.91 11.22
CA MET A 121 13.59 -24.74 12.09
C MET A 121 12.60 -24.79 13.25
N ARG A 122 11.35 -25.19 12.98
CA ARG A 122 10.30 -25.30 13.99
C ARG A 122 10.59 -26.40 15.02
N ARG A 123 11.10 -27.55 14.59
CA ARG A 123 11.30 -28.74 15.45
C ARG A 123 12.60 -28.69 16.26
N GLU A 124 13.70 -28.31 15.62
CA GLU A 124 15.02 -28.37 16.23
C GLU A 124 15.41 -27.05 16.93
N HIS A 125 14.83 -25.92 16.49
CA HIS A 125 15.22 -24.61 17.00
C HIS A 125 14.08 -23.82 17.63
N ASN A 126 12.83 -24.30 17.56
CA ASN A 126 11.63 -23.54 17.96
C ASN A 126 11.48 -22.18 17.25
N GLU A 127 12.11 -22.05 16.08
CA GLU A 127 12.17 -20.83 15.29
C GLU A 127 11.22 -20.93 14.08
N ASN A 128 10.50 -19.85 13.78
CA ASN A 128 9.51 -19.81 12.71
C ASN A 128 9.77 -18.65 11.75
N PHE A 129 9.35 -18.82 10.50
CA PHE A 129 9.33 -17.75 9.50
C PHE A 129 7.98 -17.03 9.53
N CYS A 130 7.96 -15.73 9.25
CA CYS A 130 6.71 -14.98 9.08
C CYS A 130 6.05 -15.33 7.73
N GLU A 131 4.86 -15.93 7.78
CA GLU A 131 4.10 -16.36 6.59
C GLU A 131 3.81 -15.20 5.62
N LEU A 132 3.42 -14.03 6.13
CA LEU A 132 3.20 -12.84 5.30
C LEU A 132 4.47 -12.40 4.55
N CYS A 133 5.63 -12.47 5.19
CA CYS A 133 6.91 -12.18 4.53
C CYS A 133 7.34 -13.29 3.55
N LEU A 134 6.96 -14.55 3.78
CA LEU A 134 7.24 -15.64 2.84
C LEU A 134 6.51 -15.42 1.52
N ASP A 135 5.26 -15.00 1.60
CA ASP A 135 4.42 -14.83 0.42
C ASP A 135 4.80 -13.58 -0.37
N ASN A 136 5.07 -12.47 0.32
CA ASN A 136 5.23 -11.16 -0.31
C ASN A 136 6.69 -10.77 -0.59
N VAL A 137 7.65 -11.20 0.23
CA VAL A 137 9.06 -10.79 0.07
C VAL A 137 9.86 -11.86 -0.65
N LYS A 138 10.43 -11.52 -1.82
CA LYS A 138 11.22 -12.44 -2.66
C LYS A 138 12.72 -12.33 -2.38
N ILE A 139 13.14 -12.95 -1.27
CA ILE A 139 14.55 -13.06 -0.84
C ILE A 139 15.00 -14.52 -0.70
N PHE A 140 16.31 -14.76 -0.75
CA PHE A 140 16.87 -16.10 -0.64
C PHE A 140 16.62 -16.69 0.74
N SER A 141 16.52 -18.02 0.84
CA SER A 141 16.30 -18.69 2.13
C SER A 141 17.42 -18.40 3.14
N SER A 142 18.66 -18.21 2.65
CA SER A 142 19.80 -17.80 3.47
C SER A 142 19.75 -16.34 3.94
N GLU A 143 18.88 -15.50 3.37
CA GLU A 143 18.73 -14.10 3.78
C GLU A 143 17.55 -13.90 4.73
N ARG A 144 16.57 -14.81 4.70
CA ARG A 144 15.38 -14.75 5.55
C ARG A 144 15.73 -14.80 7.05
N LYS A 145 15.11 -13.93 7.82
CA LYS A 145 15.15 -13.96 9.28
C LYS A 145 14.22 -15.05 9.82
N THR A 146 14.60 -15.62 10.95
CA THR A 146 13.78 -16.54 11.72
C THR A 146 13.47 -15.89 13.05
N TYR A 147 12.32 -16.24 13.62
CA TYR A 147 11.84 -15.67 14.86
C TYR A 147 11.38 -16.77 15.83
N ASP A 148 11.82 -16.68 17.09
CA ASP A 148 11.14 -17.33 18.19
C ASP A 148 9.69 -16.83 18.32
N ARG A 149 8.82 -17.59 18.98
CA ARG A 149 7.39 -17.32 19.12
C ARG A 149 7.09 -15.90 19.62
N LYS A 150 7.85 -15.40 20.61
CA LYS A 150 7.66 -14.05 21.15
C LYS A 150 8.07 -12.98 20.13
N LYS A 151 9.25 -13.13 19.54
CA LYS A 151 9.78 -12.23 18.51
C LYS A 151 8.92 -12.19 17.26
N LEU A 152 8.30 -13.31 16.88
CA LEU A 152 7.38 -13.36 15.74
C LEU A 152 6.10 -12.56 16.00
N ALA A 153 5.58 -12.59 17.22
CA ALA A 153 4.41 -11.82 17.60
C ALA A 153 4.72 -10.31 17.60
N GLU A 154 5.90 -9.94 18.07
CA GLU A 154 6.41 -8.56 18.05
C GLU A 154 6.65 -8.06 16.61
N HIS A 155 7.34 -8.86 15.79
CA HIS A 155 7.54 -8.61 14.36
C HIS A 155 6.21 -8.32 13.64
N ARG A 156 5.17 -9.11 13.92
CA ARG A 156 3.84 -8.92 13.32
C ARG A 156 3.14 -7.65 13.79
N ARG A 157 3.43 -7.14 15.00
CA ARG A 157 2.73 -6.00 15.60
C ARG A 157 3.44 -4.67 15.37
N GLN A 158 4.75 -4.63 15.58
CA GLN A 158 5.55 -3.40 15.59
C GLN A 158 6.66 -3.41 14.54
N GLY A 159 6.98 -4.59 13.99
CA GLY A 159 8.12 -4.77 13.08
C GLY A 159 9.36 -5.27 13.79
N ASP A 160 10.47 -5.31 13.04
CA ASP A 160 11.78 -5.66 13.59
C ASP A 160 12.49 -4.41 14.12
N GLU A 161 13.11 -4.48 15.29
CA GLU A 161 13.88 -3.36 15.87
C GLU A 161 15.02 -2.90 14.94
N ASP A 162 15.62 -3.85 14.21
CA ASP A 162 16.74 -3.58 13.30
C ASP A 162 16.30 -2.92 11.98
N ASP A 163 15.04 -3.09 11.56
CA ASP A 163 14.53 -2.64 10.27
C ASP A 163 13.44 -1.57 10.42
N LYS A 164 13.86 -0.31 10.53
CA LYS A 164 12.94 0.85 10.58
C LYS A 164 12.03 1.01 9.35
N SER A 165 12.31 0.28 8.27
CA SER A 165 11.54 0.34 7.02
C SER A 165 10.24 -0.47 7.10
N HIS A 166 10.15 -1.49 7.95
CA HIS A 166 8.98 -2.37 8.01
C HIS A 166 8.32 -2.29 9.40
N LYS A 167 7.25 -1.50 9.50
CA LYS A 167 6.52 -1.21 10.76
C LYS A 167 5.52 -2.29 11.17
N GLY A 168 5.86 -3.57 10.93
CA GLY A 168 5.00 -4.72 11.19
C GLY A 168 3.87 -4.91 10.18
N HIS A 169 2.94 -5.81 10.50
CA HIS A 169 1.86 -6.23 9.63
C HIS A 169 0.51 -5.70 10.14
N PRO A 170 -0.12 -4.74 9.42
CA PRO A 170 -1.34 -4.09 9.88
C PRO A 170 -2.50 -5.09 9.97
N LEU A 171 -3.32 -4.91 11.01
CA LEU A 171 -4.48 -5.74 11.30
C LEU A 171 -5.74 -5.02 10.81
N CYS A 172 -6.63 -5.73 10.13
CA CYS A 172 -7.96 -5.20 9.85
C CYS A 172 -8.80 -5.17 11.13
N GLN A 173 -9.41 -4.02 11.41
CA GLN A 173 -10.24 -3.79 12.59
C GLN A 173 -11.57 -4.59 12.61
N PHE A 174 -11.97 -5.19 11.49
CA PHE A 174 -13.25 -5.88 11.35
C PHE A 174 -13.11 -7.40 11.33
N CYS A 175 -12.08 -7.92 10.64
CA CYS A 175 -11.96 -9.35 10.36
C CYS A 175 -10.77 -10.04 11.04
N ASP A 176 -10.04 -9.36 11.93
CA ASP A 176 -8.85 -9.88 12.63
C ASP A 176 -7.74 -10.47 11.72
N LEU A 177 -7.77 -10.14 10.42
CA LEU A 177 -6.78 -10.55 9.45
C LEU A 177 -5.61 -9.56 9.40
N ARG A 178 -4.39 -10.09 9.30
CA ARG A 178 -3.18 -9.28 9.11
C ARG A 178 -2.76 -9.26 7.65
N PHE A 179 -2.30 -8.09 7.21
CA PHE A 179 -1.84 -7.85 5.84
C PHE A 179 -0.35 -7.55 5.81
N PHE A 180 0.27 -7.67 4.63
CA PHE A 180 1.70 -7.45 4.48
C PHE A 180 2.08 -5.99 4.74
N ASP A 181 1.35 -5.05 4.14
CA ASP A 181 1.52 -3.62 4.24
C ASP A 181 0.15 -2.90 4.29
N ASN A 182 0.18 -1.58 4.45
CA ASN A 182 -1.02 -0.74 4.49
C ASN A 182 -1.76 -0.74 3.15
N ASP A 183 -1.05 -0.83 2.03
CA ASP A 183 -1.66 -0.85 0.71
C ASP A 183 -2.52 -2.11 0.52
N ALA A 184 -2.01 -3.28 0.94
CA ALA A 184 -2.77 -4.52 0.95
C ALA A 184 -3.98 -4.45 1.91
N LEU A 185 -3.82 -3.81 3.07
CA LEU A 185 -4.94 -3.60 3.99
C LEU A 185 -6.01 -2.70 3.36
N VAL A 186 -5.64 -1.55 2.79
CA VAL A 186 -6.60 -0.63 2.14
C VAL A 186 -7.31 -1.30 0.98
N LEU A 187 -6.60 -2.11 0.20
CA LEU A 187 -7.20 -2.91 -0.87
C LEU A 187 -8.21 -3.92 -0.32
N HIS A 188 -7.92 -4.56 0.81
CA HIS A 188 -8.84 -5.45 1.49
C HIS A 188 -10.07 -4.69 2.01
N LEU A 189 -9.86 -3.57 2.70
CA LEU A 189 -10.93 -2.72 3.25
C LEU A 189 -11.90 -2.28 2.15
N ARG A 190 -11.39 -1.83 1.00
CA ARG A 190 -12.21 -1.45 -0.16
C ARG A 190 -12.98 -2.60 -0.81
N LYS A 191 -12.51 -3.84 -0.66
CA LYS A 191 -13.10 -5.03 -1.30
C LYS A 191 -14.07 -5.79 -0.41
N GLN A 192 -13.87 -5.73 0.91
CA GLN A 192 -14.58 -6.57 1.88
C GLN A 192 -15.43 -5.76 2.85
N HIS A 193 -15.17 -4.46 2.99
CA HIS A 193 -15.90 -3.58 3.90
C HIS A 193 -16.56 -2.44 3.13
N TYR A 194 -17.64 -1.93 3.70
CA TYR A 194 -18.41 -0.83 3.12
C TYR A 194 -17.74 0.50 3.43
N PHE A 195 -17.87 1.48 2.55
CA PHE A 195 -17.32 2.83 2.78
C PHE A 195 -18.28 3.89 2.24
N CYS A 196 -18.25 5.06 2.86
CA CYS A 196 -19.04 6.19 2.40
C CYS A 196 -18.33 6.88 1.22
N HIS A 197 -18.99 6.92 0.06
CA HIS A 197 -18.43 7.50 -1.16
C HIS A 197 -18.43 9.04 -1.10
N PHE A 198 -19.30 9.65 -0.29
CA PHE A 198 -19.34 11.09 -0.07
C PHE A 198 -18.18 11.55 0.82
N CYS A 199 -17.93 10.87 1.94
CA CYS A 199 -16.79 11.14 2.81
C CYS A 199 -15.45 10.97 2.08
N GLU A 200 -15.33 9.93 1.24
CA GLU A 200 -14.12 9.75 0.42
C GLU A 200 -13.89 10.93 -0.54
N ALA A 201 -14.95 11.43 -1.19
CA ALA A 201 -14.87 12.60 -2.08
C ALA A 201 -14.53 13.89 -1.32
N ASP A 202 -14.92 13.98 -0.05
CA ASP A 202 -14.69 15.14 0.82
C ASP A 202 -13.31 15.12 1.51
N GLY A 203 -12.50 14.12 1.19
CA GLY A 203 -11.14 13.98 1.73
C GLY A 203 -11.09 13.36 3.12
N VAL A 204 -12.22 12.92 3.67
CA VAL A 204 -12.28 12.08 4.86
C VAL A 204 -11.97 10.65 4.44
N THR A 205 -10.67 10.34 4.36
CA THR A 205 -10.20 9.02 3.98
C THR A 205 -10.24 8.07 5.19
N ASN A 206 -10.62 6.80 4.95
CA ASN A 206 -10.56 5.66 5.89
C ASN A 206 -11.80 5.36 6.74
N GLU A 207 -12.97 5.90 6.40
CA GLU A 207 -14.22 5.45 7.02
C GLU A 207 -14.76 4.19 6.35
N PHE A 208 -14.38 3.06 6.92
CA PHE A 208 -14.90 1.75 6.56
C PHE A 208 -15.93 1.28 7.60
N PHE A 209 -16.84 0.42 7.18
CA PHE A 209 -17.92 -0.15 8.00
C PHE A 209 -18.00 -1.66 7.71
N ASP A 210 -18.18 -2.45 8.77
CA ASP A 210 -18.27 -3.91 8.64
C ASP A 210 -19.57 -4.35 7.97
N GLU A 211 -20.69 -3.84 8.48
CA GLU A 211 -22.03 -4.14 7.98
C GLU A 211 -22.69 -2.91 7.34
N TYR A 212 -23.60 -3.19 6.39
CA TYR A 212 -24.40 -2.15 5.74
C TYR A 212 -25.25 -1.33 6.73
N ASN A 213 -25.72 -1.93 7.83
CA ASN A 213 -26.51 -1.23 8.84
C ASN A 213 -25.75 -0.04 9.44
N TYR A 214 -24.46 -0.21 9.74
CA TYR A 214 -23.63 0.87 10.27
C TYR A 214 -23.37 1.96 9.22
N LEU A 215 -23.21 1.59 7.95
CA LEU A 215 -23.11 2.57 6.87
C LEU A 215 -24.44 3.35 6.70
N ARG A 216 -25.58 2.68 6.84
CA ARG A 216 -26.92 3.30 6.78
C ARG A 216 -27.12 4.29 7.93
N GLU A 217 -26.70 3.95 9.14
CA GLU A 217 -26.69 4.88 10.27
C GLU A 217 -25.78 6.07 10.01
N HIS A 218 -24.59 5.86 9.45
CA HIS A 218 -23.71 6.94 9.04
C HIS A 218 -24.35 7.85 7.98
N PHE A 219 -25.05 7.30 6.98
CA PHE A 219 -25.80 8.11 6.02
C PHE A 219 -26.95 8.90 6.64
N ARG A 220 -27.52 8.45 7.76
CA ARG A 220 -28.58 9.16 8.48
C ARG A 220 -28.03 10.30 9.34
N ASP A 221 -26.86 10.09 9.94
CA ASP A 221 -26.26 11.03 10.90
C ASP A 221 -25.40 12.11 10.23
N GLU A 222 -24.51 11.72 9.32
CA GLU A 222 -23.54 12.63 8.67
C GLU A 222 -23.98 13.07 7.26
N HIS A 223 -24.95 12.37 6.66
CA HIS A 223 -25.50 12.68 5.34
C HIS A 223 -27.04 12.76 5.38
N TYR A 224 -27.66 12.84 4.21
CA TYR A 224 -29.11 12.94 4.06
C TYR A 224 -29.66 11.67 3.41
N LEU A 225 -30.21 10.75 4.20
CA LEU A 225 -30.83 9.51 3.73
C LEU A 225 -32.34 9.68 3.52
N CYS A 226 -32.88 9.21 2.39
CA CYS A 226 -34.32 9.11 2.17
C CYS A 226 -34.85 7.75 2.64
N GLU A 227 -35.82 7.76 3.55
CA GLU A 227 -36.43 6.55 4.13
C GLU A 227 -37.91 6.39 3.73
N GLU A 228 -38.35 7.07 2.67
CA GLU A 228 -39.75 7.09 2.25
C GLU A 228 -40.05 5.96 1.24
N GLY A 229 -40.96 5.04 1.60
CA GLY A 229 -41.47 4.01 0.67
C GLY A 229 -40.38 3.10 0.10
N GLU A 230 -40.39 2.87 -1.22
CA GLU A 230 -39.43 2.00 -1.94
C GLU A 230 -37.97 2.47 -1.82
N CYS A 231 -37.74 3.73 -1.41
CA CYS A 231 -36.40 4.27 -1.15
C CYS A 231 -35.79 3.75 0.17
N ALA A 232 -36.59 3.22 1.10
CA ALA A 232 -36.07 2.58 2.30
C ALA A 232 -35.47 1.18 2.03
N ASP A 233 -36.02 0.49 1.02
CA ASP A 233 -35.66 -0.89 0.67
C ASP A 233 -34.50 -0.97 -0.31
N THR A 234 -34.22 0.10 -1.04
CA THR A 234 -33.12 0.17 -2.01
C THR A 234 -31.80 0.53 -1.32
N GLU A 235 -30.85 -0.40 -1.39
CA GLU A 235 -29.52 -0.23 -0.79
C GLU A 235 -28.66 0.76 -1.59
N PHE A 236 -27.81 1.52 -0.90
CA PHE A 236 -26.78 2.44 -1.44
C PHE A 236 -27.24 3.65 -2.28
N THR A 237 -28.49 3.72 -2.76
CA THR A 237 -28.89 4.73 -3.77
C THR A 237 -29.56 5.98 -3.22
N ASN A 238 -30.15 5.94 -2.02
CA ASN A 238 -30.98 7.06 -1.51
C ASN A 238 -30.30 7.91 -0.45
N ALA A 239 -28.98 8.02 -0.49
CA ALA A 239 -28.20 8.92 0.36
C ALA A 239 -27.70 10.11 -0.47
N PHE A 240 -27.73 11.30 0.11
CA PHE A 240 -27.38 12.55 -0.55
C PHE A 240 -26.39 13.38 0.27
N ARG A 241 -25.59 14.18 -0.43
CA ARG A 241 -24.56 15.04 0.17
C ARG A 241 -25.16 16.27 0.86
N SER A 242 -26.26 16.80 0.34
CA SER A 242 -26.92 18.00 0.88
C SER A 242 -28.42 17.80 1.09
N ASP A 243 -28.99 18.60 2.01
CA ASP A 243 -30.43 18.63 2.25
C ASP A 243 -31.21 19.07 1.00
N ILE A 244 -30.60 19.92 0.17
CA ILE A 244 -31.19 20.40 -1.08
C ILE A 244 -31.38 19.25 -2.06
N ASP A 245 -30.39 18.36 -2.16
CA ASP A 245 -30.46 17.18 -3.03
C ASP A 245 -31.54 16.19 -2.54
N LEU A 246 -31.64 15.98 -1.22
CA LEU A 246 -32.71 15.18 -0.63
C LEU A 246 -34.10 15.79 -0.89
N ARG A 247 -34.26 17.10 -0.74
CA ARG A 247 -35.52 17.80 -1.05
C ARG A 247 -35.87 17.68 -2.54
N ALA A 248 -34.89 17.82 -3.42
CA ALA A 248 -35.07 17.65 -4.86
C ALA A 248 -35.55 16.22 -5.20
N HIS A 249 -34.91 15.21 -4.61
CA HIS A 249 -35.31 13.81 -4.75
C HIS A 249 -36.73 13.55 -4.23
N ARG A 250 -37.07 14.03 -3.03
CA ARG A 250 -38.44 13.92 -2.49
C ARG A 250 -39.47 14.61 -3.39
N ALA A 251 -39.11 15.74 -3.99
CA ALA A 251 -39.98 16.49 -4.90
C ALA A 251 -40.13 15.84 -6.30
N SER A 252 -39.24 14.94 -6.71
CA SER A 252 -39.37 14.15 -7.94
C SER A 252 -40.06 12.80 -7.67
N GLU A 253 -39.47 11.97 -6.81
CA GLU A 253 -39.85 10.57 -6.61
C GLU A 253 -41.04 10.41 -5.64
N HIS A 254 -41.07 11.18 -4.55
CA HIS A 254 -42.13 11.10 -3.54
C HIS A 254 -43.25 12.14 -3.71
N SER A 255 -43.24 12.90 -4.80
CA SER A 255 -44.25 13.93 -5.10
C SER A 255 -45.69 13.41 -5.15
N LYS A 256 -45.87 12.12 -5.42
CA LYS A 256 -47.17 11.43 -5.45
C LYS A 256 -47.72 11.10 -4.05
N ASN A 257 -46.85 10.93 -3.04
CA ASN A 257 -47.23 10.62 -1.66
C ASN A 257 -47.45 11.88 -0.80
N MET A 258 -47.10 13.06 -1.32
CA MET A 258 -47.30 14.35 -0.65
C MET A 258 -48.71 14.92 -0.88
N LYS A 259 -49.38 15.42 0.18
CA LYS A 259 -50.60 16.24 0.03
C LYS A 259 -50.25 17.47 -0.82
N LYS A 260 -51.10 17.82 -1.82
CA LYS A 260 -50.86 18.87 -2.85
C LYS A 260 -50.24 20.19 -2.35
N ALA A 261 -50.50 20.59 -1.10
CA ALA A 261 -49.92 21.78 -0.49
C ALA A 261 -48.43 21.62 -0.11
N ALA A 262 -48.04 20.47 0.45
CA ALA A 262 -46.67 20.18 0.86
C ALA A 262 -45.72 20.03 -0.35
N ALA A 263 -46.19 19.41 -1.44
CA ALA A 263 -45.43 19.29 -2.68
C ALA A 263 -45.11 20.66 -3.34
N LYS A 264 -46.00 21.66 -3.15
CA LYS A 264 -45.80 23.02 -3.67
C LYS A 264 -44.79 23.82 -2.83
N GLN A 265 -44.69 23.51 -1.54
CA GLN A 265 -43.75 24.14 -0.61
C GLN A 265 -42.35 23.51 -0.68
N ALA A 266 -42.24 22.18 -0.86
CA ALA A 266 -40.95 21.50 -1.06
C ALA A 266 -40.20 21.93 -2.33
N ARG A 267 -40.91 22.51 -3.32
CA ARG A 267 -40.33 23.09 -4.55
C ARG A 267 -39.92 24.55 -4.41
N ARG A 268 -40.21 25.20 -3.27
CA ARG A 268 -39.69 26.54 -2.97
C ARG A 268 -38.37 26.38 -2.24
N ILE A 269 -37.29 26.70 -2.94
CA ILE A 269 -35.99 26.95 -2.32
C ILE A 269 -36.01 28.44 -1.96
N ASP A 270 -36.14 28.75 -0.67
CA ASP A 270 -35.92 30.11 -0.18
C ASP A 270 -34.42 30.38 -0.25
N ILE A 271 -34.03 31.19 -1.24
CA ILE A 271 -32.66 31.69 -1.35
C ILE A 271 -32.68 33.09 -0.76
N ASP A 272 -32.24 33.22 0.49
CA ASP A 272 -32.10 34.52 1.14
C ASP A 272 -30.85 35.21 0.61
N PHE A 273 -31.03 36.17 -0.31
CA PHE A 273 -29.95 37.00 -0.82
C PHE A 273 -29.86 38.29 0.01
N SER A 274 -29.05 38.26 1.08
CA SER A 274 -28.66 39.49 1.78
C SER A 274 -27.61 40.25 0.96
N TYR A 275 -28.06 41.17 0.10
CA TYR A 275 -27.20 42.04 -0.71
C TYR A 275 -26.69 43.24 0.13
N SER A 276 -25.57 43.09 0.81
CA SER A 276 -24.87 44.23 1.43
C SER A 276 -24.10 45.01 0.35
N GLY A 277 -24.62 46.20 0.02
CA GLY A 277 -24.04 47.13 -0.95
C GLY A 277 -22.65 47.63 -0.58
N ARG A 278 -21.80 47.77 -1.59
CA ARG A 278 -20.45 48.36 -1.51
C ARG A 278 -20.52 49.87 -1.24
N PRO A 279 -19.46 50.43 -0.63
CA PRO A 279 -18.79 51.58 -1.25
C PRO A 279 -17.35 51.27 -1.63
N SER A 280 -16.96 51.83 -2.78
CA SER A 280 -15.62 51.90 -3.33
C SER A 280 -14.84 53.06 -2.69
N GLU A 281 -13.58 52.84 -2.31
CA GLU A 281 -12.45 53.77 -2.61
C GLU A 281 -11.09 53.15 -2.25
N TYR A 282 -10.14 53.26 -3.18
CA TYR A 282 -8.72 52.91 -3.07
C TYR A 282 -7.91 54.19 -2.70
N PRO A 283 -6.65 54.15 -2.18
CA PRO A 283 -5.48 53.86 -3.03
C PRO A 283 -4.27 53.11 -2.39
N SER A 284 -3.80 52.10 -3.13
CA SER A 284 -2.40 51.81 -3.53
C SER A 284 -1.22 51.86 -2.53
N ARG A 285 -0.50 50.72 -2.38
CA ARG A 285 0.96 50.64 -2.66
C ARG A 285 1.51 49.20 -2.72
N GLY A 286 2.25 48.90 -3.80
CA GLY A 286 3.41 47.98 -3.99
C GLY A 286 3.38 46.59 -3.35
N GLY A 287 3.66 45.47 -4.01
CA GLY A 287 4.51 45.24 -5.17
C GLY A 287 5.45 44.06 -4.89
N GLY A 288 5.21 42.90 -5.52
CA GLY A 288 6.28 42.02 -5.99
C GLY A 288 6.59 40.70 -5.24
N ARG A 289 6.36 39.60 -5.99
CA ARG A 289 7.22 38.40 -6.15
C ARG A 289 7.11 37.25 -5.11
N GLY A 290 6.38 36.21 -5.50
CA GLY A 290 6.99 35.00 -6.09
C GLY A 290 7.42 33.85 -5.17
N ARG A 291 6.94 32.65 -5.55
CA ARG A 291 7.41 31.27 -5.28
C ARG A 291 6.82 30.55 -4.07
N GLY A 292 6.37 29.32 -4.35
CA GLY A 292 6.17 28.28 -3.35
C GLY A 292 5.14 27.23 -3.75
N ARG A 293 5.46 26.37 -4.73
CA ARG A 293 4.80 25.06 -4.88
C ARG A 293 5.00 24.30 -3.57
N GLY A 294 3.96 24.18 -2.75
CA GLY A 294 3.92 23.22 -1.66
C GLY A 294 3.72 21.84 -2.26
N SER A 295 4.78 21.02 -2.28
CA SER A 295 4.66 19.60 -2.52
C SER A 295 3.80 19.02 -1.41
N ASN A 296 2.73 18.34 -1.80
CA ASN A 296 1.95 17.49 -0.92
C ASN A 296 2.84 16.28 -0.58
N GLU A 297 3.73 16.44 0.41
CA GLU A 297 4.43 15.33 1.04
C GLU A 297 3.38 14.52 1.80
N ARG A 298 2.83 13.54 1.08
CA ARG A 298 2.14 12.38 1.68
C ARG A 298 3.17 11.69 2.58
N GLN A 299 3.24 12.11 3.84
CA GLN A 299 3.83 11.27 4.87
C GLN A 299 3.05 9.95 4.83
N GLU A 300 3.75 8.86 4.54
CA GLU A 300 3.29 7.50 4.82
C GLU A 300 3.11 7.35 6.33
N ARG A 301 2.04 7.96 6.87
CA ARG A 301 1.58 7.69 8.21
C ARG A 301 0.88 6.34 8.16
N VAL A 302 1.38 5.45 9.01
CA VAL A 302 0.73 4.17 9.27
C VAL A 302 -0.61 4.50 9.91
N ILE A 303 -1.69 3.93 9.39
CA ILE A 303 -2.99 4.02 10.06
C ILE A 303 -2.89 3.12 11.30
N THR A 304 -2.66 3.73 12.44
CA THR A 304 -2.61 3.10 13.75
C THR A 304 -4.00 3.06 14.37
N ALA A 305 -4.18 2.26 15.42
CA ALA A 305 -5.39 2.31 16.25
C ALA A 305 -5.68 3.74 16.76
N GLU A 306 -4.64 4.53 17.02
CA GLU A 306 -4.75 5.91 17.50
C GLU A 306 -5.31 6.84 16.40
N ASP A 307 -4.94 6.64 15.13
CA ASP A 307 -5.50 7.41 14.01
C ASP A 307 -7.01 7.12 13.83
N TYR A 308 -7.43 5.87 14.11
CA TYR A 308 -8.85 5.54 14.14
C TYR A 308 -9.56 6.23 15.31
N GLU A 309 -8.96 6.25 16.50
CA GLU A 309 -9.54 6.90 17.68
C GLU A 309 -9.65 8.42 17.53
N GLU A 310 -8.67 9.08 16.91
CA GLU A 310 -8.68 10.52 16.62
C GLU A 310 -9.85 10.88 15.69
N VAL A 311 -10.04 10.12 14.61
CA VAL A 311 -11.20 10.27 13.71
C VAL A 311 -12.52 10.04 14.47
N GLN A 312 -12.60 9.05 15.37
CA GLN A 312 -13.81 8.79 16.16
C GLN A 312 -14.11 9.90 17.20
N GLN A 313 -13.08 10.56 17.74
CA GLN A 313 -13.23 11.67 18.68
C GLN A 313 -13.67 12.96 17.97
N ASP A 314 -13.05 13.29 16.84
CA ASP A 314 -13.46 14.41 15.99
C ASP A 314 -14.90 14.25 15.48
N ARG A 315 -15.36 13.02 15.26
CA ARG A 315 -16.76 12.73 14.95
C ARG A 315 -17.70 13.04 16.11
N LYS A 316 -17.33 12.72 17.35
CA LYS A 316 -18.18 13.03 18.51
C LYS A 316 -18.34 14.54 18.70
N SER A 317 -17.31 15.32 18.43
CA SER A 317 -17.36 16.79 18.53
C SER A 317 -18.17 17.41 17.39
N LEU A 318 -17.95 17.00 16.14
CA LEU A 318 -18.73 17.45 14.97
C LEU A 318 -20.22 17.09 15.09
N ARG A 319 -20.53 15.87 15.57
CA ARG A 319 -21.91 15.42 15.82
C ARG A 319 -22.60 16.27 16.90
N GLN A 320 -21.89 16.62 17.97
CA GLN A 320 -22.41 17.52 19.01
C GLN A 320 -22.67 18.93 18.47
N GLN A 321 -21.80 19.44 17.61
CA GLN A 321 -21.95 20.77 17.00
C GLN A 321 -23.17 20.82 16.06
N ARG A 322 -23.33 19.83 15.17
CA ARG A 322 -24.50 19.76 14.27
C ARG A 322 -25.81 19.49 15.01
N GLN A 323 -25.79 18.73 16.10
CA GLN A 323 -26.97 18.55 16.96
C GLN A 323 -27.38 19.87 17.63
N GLN A 324 -26.40 20.69 18.07
CA GLN A 324 -26.68 22.02 18.62
C GLN A 324 -27.24 22.97 17.56
N GLU A 325 -26.72 22.95 16.33
CA GLU A 325 -27.24 23.74 15.20
C GLU A 325 -28.68 23.32 14.84
N ARG A 326 -28.98 22.03 14.74
CA ARG A 326 -30.35 21.54 14.51
C ARG A 326 -31.33 21.83 15.64
N SER A 327 -30.84 21.99 16.87
CA SER A 327 -31.67 22.31 18.05
C SER A 327 -31.90 23.81 18.22
N GLY A 328 -31.05 24.65 17.61
CA GLY A 328 -31.09 26.11 17.72
C GLY A 328 -32.15 26.80 16.87
N ASP A 329 -32.58 26.18 15.76
CA ASP A 329 -33.58 26.75 14.84
C ASP A 329 -35.05 26.56 15.29
N GLY A 330 -35.27 26.13 16.54
CA GLY A 330 -36.59 25.78 17.07
C GLY A 330 -37.33 26.86 17.87
N TYR A 331 -36.79 28.06 18.06
CA TYR A 331 -37.45 29.11 18.88
C TYR A 331 -37.36 30.52 18.29
N ALA A 332 -38.26 30.85 17.37
CA ALA A 332 -38.85 32.17 17.11
C ALA A 332 -39.82 32.02 15.91
N PHE A 333 -41.14 31.94 16.08
CA PHE A 333 -42.05 33.05 16.37
C PHE A 333 -43.42 32.47 16.74
N ASN A 334 -43.98 32.91 17.86
CA ASN A 334 -45.43 33.02 18.05
C ASN A 334 -45.91 34.37 17.51
#